data_AF-A0A9E6Y128-F1
#
_entry.id   AF-A0A9E6Y128-F1
#
_cell.length_a   1.000
_cell.length_b   1.000
_cell.length_c   1.000
_cell.angle_alpha   90.00
_cell.angle_beta   90.00
_cell.angle_gamma   90.00
#
_symmetry.space_group_name_H-M   'P 1'
#
loop_
_entity.id
_entity.type
_entity.pdbx_description
1 polymer ?
#
loop_
_entity_poly.entity_id
_entity_poly.type
_entity_poly.pdbx_seq_one_letter_code
_entity_poly.pdbx_strand_id
1 'polypeptide(L)'
;MGALVVADLAERFGASAVVGGLTWERRVVDPLPGPRRLDEITGAEPLNDAVALASPETSGPGGFRFAESHLAGVLGERTVLVDPHPGPAGVAAALDDACVQLGCDLVALVDVGGDVLAHGHEPGLGSPLADSLLLAAAAHLRTPTTGAVWGAACDGELTLEEVLERLAELAAGGALTGVWGTPPDLLDRLDAAVAAVPTEASAQAVACARGATGPAPIRDGRRTVPRSPVGALTFIFDPQRALEVAVPMAAALLDAASLEDAESILAARGIRTELAYERRAAS
;
A
#
# COMPACT_ATOMS: atom_id res chain seq x y z
N MET A 1 6.50 4.34 0.81
CA MET A 1 7.79 3.98 0.18
C MET A 1 7.63 3.41 -1.21
N GLY A 2 6.84 2.34 -1.44
CA GLY A 2 6.60 1.82 -2.80
C GLY A 2 6.14 2.89 -3.79
N ALA A 3 5.28 3.81 -3.34
CA ALA A 3 4.85 4.97 -4.12
C ALA A 3 6.02 5.85 -4.64
N LEU A 4 7.15 5.95 -3.93
CA LEU A 4 8.33 6.69 -4.43
C LEU A 4 8.97 6.01 -5.64
N VAL A 5 8.97 4.67 -5.68
CA VAL A 5 9.55 3.91 -6.79
C VAL A 5 8.69 4.07 -8.04
N VAL A 6 7.38 4.07 -7.88
CA VAL A 6 6.44 4.31 -8.98
C VAL A 6 6.45 5.78 -9.42
N ALA A 7 6.63 6.72 -8.49
CA ALA A 7 6.82 8.13 -8.79
C ALA A 7 8.10 8.38 -9.61
N ASP A 8 9.24 7.81 -9.20
CA ASP A 8 10.50 7.90 -9.97
C ASP A 8 10.35 7.27 -11.37
N LEU A 9 9.62 6.17 -11.49
CA LEU A 9 9.27 5.60 -12.81
C LEU A 9 8.49 6.60 -13.66
N ALA A 10 7.45 7.23 -13.11
CA ALA A 10 6.66 8.23 -13.82
C ALA A 10 7.49 9.46 -14.23
N GLU A 11 8.35 9.95 -13.33
CA GLU A 11 9.29 11.07 -13.57
C GLU A 11 10.25 10.78 -14.73
N ARG A 12 10.77 9.55 -14.82
CA ARG A 12 11.63 9.13 -15.94
C ARG A 12 10.92 9.14 -17.30
N PHE A 13 9.60 9.04 -17.30
CA PHE A 13 8.77 9.16 -18.50
C PHE A 13 8.16 10.56 -18.68
N GLY A 14 8.64 11.55 -17.93
CA GLY A 14 8.27 12.96 -18.08
C GLY A 14 6.96 13.36 -17.41
N ALA A 15 6.42 12.52 -16.54
CA ALA A 15 5.28 12.85 -15.70
C ALA A 15 5.73 13.39 -14.33
N SER A 16 4.81 13.99 -13.58
CA SER A 16 4.99 14.33 -12.16
C SER A 16 4.06 13.46 -11.32
N ALA A 17 4.44 13.19 -10.07
CA ALA A 17 3.63 12.37 -9.17
C ALA A 17 3.46 13.06 -7.81
N VAL A 18 2.28 12.91 -7.22
CA VAL A 18 2.05 13.20 -5.80
C VAL A 18 1.97 11.85 -5.09
N VAL A 19 2.81 11.63 -4.09
CA VAL A 19 2.87 10.36 -3.36
C VAL A 19 2.08 10.43 -2.06
N GLY A 20 1.59 9.29 -1.60
CA GLY A 20 0.84 9.20 -0.36
C GLY A 20 0.66 7.76 0.11
N GLY A 21 -0.21 7.62 1.08
CA GLY A 21 -0.60 6.34 1.65
C GLY A 21 -1.83 6.49 2.54
N LEU A 22 -2.09 5.46 3.34
CA LEU A 22 -3.29 5.40 4.16
C LEU A 22 -3.09 6.09 5.50
N THR A 23 -4.19 6.51 6.10
CA THR A 23 -4.22 6.99 7.48
C THR A 23 -4.05 5.86 8.52
N TRP A 24 -3.40 4.75 8.14
CA TRP A 24 -3.25 3.57 8.99
C TRP A 24 -1.79 3.27 9.29
N GLU A 25 -1.43 3.47 10.55
CA GLU A 25 -0.09 3.16 11.04
C GLU A 25 -0.05 1.82 11.76
N ARG A 26 1.13 1.20 11.78
CA ARG A 26 1.36 0.00 12.59
C ARG A 26 1.18 0.33 14.07
N ARG A 27 0.75 -0.66 14.85
CA ARG A 27 0.62 -0.57 16.32
C ARG A 27 1.83 -0.02 17.10
N VAL A 28 3.03 -0.14 16.54
CA VAL A 28 4.27 0.40 17.15
C VAL A 28 4.38 1.93 17.00
N VAL A 29 3.64 2.52 16.07
CA VAL A 29 3.56 3.96 15.79
C VAL A 29 2.24 4.52 16.34
N ASP A 30 1.10 3.97 15.93
CA ASP A 30 -0.23 4.30 16.49
C ASP A 30 -0.74 3.13 17.33
N PRO A 31 -0.78 3.23 18.68
CA PRO A 31 -1.23 2.13 19.52
C PRO A 31 -2.74 1.86 19.43
N LEU A 32 -3.53 2.75 18.81
CA LEU A 32 -4.97 2.61 18.69
C LEU A 32 -5.35 1.73 17.49
N PRO A 33 -6.35 0.84 17.60
CA PRO A 33 -6.79 0.02 16.47
C PRO A 33 -7.36 0.83 15.32
N GLY A 34 -7.01 0.41 14.10
CA GLY A 34 -7.57 0.89 12.86
C GLY A 34 -6.92 2.14 12.29
N PRO A 35 -7.30 2.50 11.05
CA PRO A 35 -6.90 3.77 10.47
C PRO A 35 -7.50 4.92 11.27
N ARG A 36 -6.89 6.09 11.15
CA ARG A 36 -7.47 7.35 11.63
C ARG A 36 -8.44 7.90 10.60
N ARG A 37 -9.59 8.39 11.05
CA ARG A 37 -10.46 9.24 10.22
C ARG A 37 -9.83 10.62 10.07
N LEU A 38 -10.12 11.33 8.98
CA LEU A 38 -9.53 12.65 8.76
C LEU A 38 -9.84 13.67 9.86
N ASP A 39 -10.98 13.56 10.53
CA ASP A 39 -11.36 14.42 11.66
C ASP A 39 -10.60 14.14 12.96
N GLU A 40 -9.83 13.05 13.02
CA GLU A 40 -8.89 12.74 14.11
C GLU A 40 -7.49 13.31 13.86
N ILE A 41 -7.21 13.82 12.65
CA ILE A 41 -5.87 14.22 12.22
C ILE A 41 -5.66 15.72 12.44
N THR A 42 -4.52 16.07 13.05
CA THR A 42 -4.12 17.46 13.27
C THR A 42 -3.09 17.88 12.23
N GLY A 43 -3.29 19.06 11.63
CA GLY A 43 -2.32 19.67 10.70
C GLY A 43 -2.31 19.07 9.29
N ALA A 44 -3.33 18.30 8.91
CA ALA A 44 -3.58 17.95 7.51
C ALA A 44 -4.47 19.02 6.85
N GLU A 45 -4.32 19.20 5.54
CA GLU A 45 -5.20 20.05 4.72
C GLU A 45 -6.19 19.15 3.97
N PRO A 46 -7.48 19.11 4.36
CA PRO A 46 -8.47 18.29 3.67
C PRO A 46 -8.67 18.74 2.22
N LEU A 47 -8.63 17.80 1.28
CA LEU A 47 -9.11 18.01 -0.09
C LEU A 47 -10.60 17.70 -0.18
N ASN A 48 -11.03 16.66 0.53
CA ASN A 48 -12.43 16.25 0.68
C ASN A 48 -12.59 15.37 1.94
N ASP A 49 -13.70 14.65 2.06
CA ASP A 49 -14.07 13.88 3.26
C ASP A 49 -13.18 12.65 3.53
N ALA A 50 -12.39 12.19 2.55
CA ALA A 50 -11.53 11.00 2.71
C ALA A 50 -10.10 11.15 2.17
N VAL A 51 -9.76 12.31 1.60
CA VAL A 51 -8.39 12.60 1.15
C VAL A 51 -7.92 13.94 1.72
N ALA A 52 -6.71 13.96 2.26
CA ALA A 52 -6.05 15.17 2.77
C ALA A 52 -4.58 15.23 2.35
N LEU A 53 -4.00 16.43 2.37
CA LEU A 53 -2.57 16.65 2.22
C LEU A 53 -1.89 16.72 3.59
N ALA A 54 -0.84 15.93 3.76
CA ALA A 54 0.02 15.94 4.93
C ALA A 54 1.28 16.79 4.70
N SER A 55 1.69 17.48 5.76
CA SER A 55 2.98 18.14 5.89
C SER A 55 3.86 17.38 6.92
N PRO A 56 5.13 17.76 7.09
CA PRO A 56 5.97 17.22 8.17
C PRO A 56 5.36 17.38 9.57
N GLU A 57 4.45 18.35 9.72
CA GLU A 57 3.76 18.70 10.96
C GLU A 57 2.39 18.03 11.12
N THR A 58 1.96 17.20 10.18
CA THR A 58 0.72 16.42 10.31
C THR A 58 0.90 15.29 11.33
N SER A 59 -0.05 15.12 12.25
CA SER A 59 -0.01 14.09 13.32
C SER A 59 -1.38 13.50 13.61
N GLY A 60 -1.40 12.25 14.05
CA GLY A 60 -2.58 11.60 14.61
C GLY A 60 -2.76 11.88 16.12
N PRO A 61 -3.80 11.30 16.73
CA PRO A 61 -4.05 11.32 18.16
C PRO A 61 -2.82 10.92 18.99
N GLY A 62 -2.54 11.63 20.08
CA GLY A 62 -1.34 11.39 20.88
C GLY A 62 -0.03 11.91 20.27
N GLY A 63 -0.08 12.53 19.08
CA GLY A 63 1.04 13.27 18.48
C GLY A 63 2.02 12.41 17.67
N PHE A 64 1.68 11.15 17.36
CA PHE A 64 2.50 10.37 16.42
C PHE A 64 2.46 10.99 15.02
N ARG A 65 3.48 10.70 14.22
CA ARG A 65 3.61 11.13 12.83
C ARG A 65 3.30 9.97 11.90
N PHE A 66 2.56 10.24 10.83
CA PHE A 66 2.34 9.27 9.76
C PHE A 66 3.63 9.06 8.97
N ALA A 67 3.77 7.90 8.33
CA ALA A 67 4.79 7.62 7.33
C ALA A 67 4.80 8.71 6.25
N GLU A 68 3.62 9.18 5.85
CA GLU A 68 3.39 10.26 4.89
C GLU A 68 3.91 11.60 5.40
N SER A 69 3.76 11.91 6.71
CA SER A 69 4.33 13.11 7.32
C SER A 69 5.86 13.08 7.30
N HIS A 70 6.46 11.93 7.66
CA HIS A 70 7.91 11.74 7.59
C HIS A 70 8.41 11.88 6.14
N LEU A 71 7.70 11.29 5.20
CA LEU A 71 8.02 11.35 3.79
C LEU A 71 7.91 12.78 3.24
N ALA A 72 6.89 13.54 3.64
CA ALA A 72 6.77 14.96 3.29
C ALA A 72 8.01 15.76 3.71
N GLY A 73 8.58 15.46 4.88
CA GLY A 73 9.83 16.09 5.35
C GLY A 73 11.05 15.72 4.52
N VAL A 74 11.17 14.46 4.10
CA VAL A 74 12.27 13.99 3.24
C VAL A 74 12.19 14.58 1.84
N LEU A 75 10.97 14.72 1.30
CA LEU A 75 10.73 15.22 -0.04
C LEU A 75 10.74 16.75 -0.12
N GLY A 76 10.41 17.44 0.98
CA GLY A 76 10.14 18.87 0.97
C GLY A 76 8.83 19.24 0.26
N GLU A 77 7.95 18.26 0.07
CA GLU A 77 6.66 18.38 -0.62
C GLU A 77 5.55 17.76 0.22
N ARG A 78 4.30 18.16 -0.02
CA ARG A 78 3.14 17.55 0.65
C ARG A 78 2.89 16.16 0.11
N THR A 79 2.42 15.28 0.98
CA THR A 79 2.02 13.91 0.64
C THR A 79 0.51 13.73 0.82
N VAL A 80 -0.07 12.70 0.20
CA VAL A 80 -1.49 12.39 0.32
C VAL A 80 -1.74 11.42 1.47
N LEU A 81 -2.77 11.69 2.27
CA LEU A 81 -3.37 10.75 3.21
C LEU A 81 -4.75 10.33 2.69
N VAL A 82 -5.00 9.02 2.67
CA VAL A 82 -6.27 8.43 2.26
C VAL A 82 -6.92 7.73 3.45
N ASP A 83 -8.15 8.11 3.76
CA ASP A 83 -8.99 7.50 4.78
C ASP A 83 -9.83 6.36 4.13
N PRO A 84 -9.62 5.09 4.52
CA PRO A 84 -10.34 3.95 3.93
C PRO A 84 -11.74 3.70 4.52
N HIS A 85 -12.17 4.43 5.56
CA HIS A 85 -13.45 4.18 6.24
C HIS A 85 -14.68 4.18 5.32
N PRO A 86 -14.78 5.03 4.28
CA PRO A 86 -15.94 5.05 3.37
C PRO A 86 -16.12 3.80 2.50
N GLY A 87 -15.21 2.83 2.55
CA GLY A 87 -15.24 1.65 1.69
C GLY A 87 -14.84 1.96 0.24
N PRO A 88 -14.77 0.95 -0.65
CA PRO A 88 -14.19 1.09 -1.99
C PRO A 88 -14.80 2.18 -2.86
N ALA A 89 -16.13 2.26 -2.93
CA ALA A 89 -16.82 3.27 -3.74
C ALA A 89 -16.61 4.69 -3.19
N GLY A 90 -16.62 4.86 -1.87
CA GLY A 90 -16.39 6.15 -1.22
C GLY A 90 -14.94 6.62 -1.38
N VAL A 91 -13.97 5.71 -1.21
CA VAL A 91 -12.55 5.98 -1.45
C VAL A 91 -12.30 6.37 -2.91
N ALA A 92 -12.88 5.63 -3.86
CA ALA A 92 -12.75 5.95 -5.29
C ALA A 92 -13.30 7.35 -5.63
N ALA A 93 -14.48 7.69 -5.11
CA ALA A 93 -15.07 9.02 -5.33
C ALA A 93 -14.19 10.15 -4.78
N ALA A 94 -13.62 9.94 -3.59
CA ALA A 94 -12.72 10.90 -2.95
C ALA A 94 -11.37 11.02 -3.69
N LEU A 95 -10.82 9.91 -4.19
CA LEU A 95 -9.60 9.92 -5.01
C LEU A 95 -9.82 10.60 -6.36
N ASP A 96 -10.95 10.36 -7.03
CA ASP A 96 -11.29 11.06 -8.27
C ASP A 96 -11.37 12.57 -8.06
N ASP A 97 -12.03 13.02 -6.99
CA ASP A 97 -12.11 14.45 -6.65
C ASP A 97 -10.74 15.03 -6.33
N ALA A 98 -9.91 14.32 -5.55
CA ALA A 98 -8.54 14.72 -5.27
C ALA A 98 -7.69 14.81 -6.56
N CYS A 99 -7.86 13.89 -7.52
CA CYS A 99 -7.18 13.94 -8.81
C CYS A 99 -7.51 15.21 -9.58
N VAL A 100 -8.79 15.65 -9.57
CA VAL A 100 -9.18 16.93 -10.19
C VAL A 100 -8.49 18.11 -9.52
N GLN A 101 -8.43 18.13 -8.18
CA GLN A 101 -7.81 19.23 -7.43
C GLN A 101 -6.28 19.28 -7.60
N LEU A 102 -5.63 18.11 -7.69
CA LEU A 102 -4.18 17.96 -7.82
C LEU A 102 -3.68 17.96 -9.27
N GLY A 103 -4.59 17.91 -10.25
CA GLY A 103 -4.24 17.82 -11.67
C GLY A 103 -3.66 16.47 -12.07
N CYS A 104 -4.04 15.40 -11.39
CA CYS A 104 -3.64 14.03 -11.70
C CYS A 104 -4.62 13.38 -12.69
N ASP A 105 -4.08 12.67 -13.69
CA ASP A 105 -4.84 11.94 -14.71
C ASP A 105 -4.65 10.42 -14.64
N LEU A 106 -3.88 9.94 -13.65
CA LEU A 106 -3.61 8.54 -13.36
C LEU A 106 -3.51 8.33 -11.84
N VAL A 107 -4.13 7.25 -11.34
CA VAL A 107 -3.92 6.75 -9.98
C VAL A 107 -3.07 5.48 -10.04
N ALA A 108 -1.99 5.43 -9.26
CA ALA A 108 -1.21 4.22 -9.06
C ALA A 108 -1.47 3.66 -7.65
N LEU A 109 -2.07 2.48 -7.57
CA LEU A 109 -2.26 1.75 -6.32
C LEU A 109 -1.03 0.86 -6.09
N VAL A 110 -0.24 1.18 -5.06
CA VAL A 110 1.08 0.59 -4.87
C VAL A 110 1.16 -0.16 -3.55
N ASP A 111 1.46 -1.45 -3.66
CA ASP A 111 1.74 -2.34 -2.55
C ASP A 111 3.24 -2.65 -2.44
N VAL A 112 3.70 -2.92 -1.21
CA VAL A 112 5.06 -3.36 -0.91
C VAL A 112 5.05 -4.74 -0.26
N GLY A 113 5.34 -5.77 -1.05
CA GLY A 113 5.37 -7.16 -0.59
C GLY A 113 4.60 -8.10 -1.48
N GLY A 114 3.33 -7.80 -1.76
CA GLY A 114 2.47 -8.58 -2.64
C GLY A 114 1.27 -9.22 -1.95
N ASP A 115 1.02 -8.94 -0.67
CA ASP A 115 -0.16 -9.42 0.04
C ASP A 115 -1.47 -8.86 -0.51
N VAL A 116 -1.43 -7.73 -1.23
CA VAL A 116 -2.57 -7.24 -2.05
C VAL A 116 -3.07 -8.29 -3.07
N LEU A 117 -2.19 -9.18 -3.52
CA LEU A 117 -2.52 -10.22 -4.51
C LEU A 117 -2.96 -11.55 -3.87
N ALA A 118 -3.01 -11.63 -2.53
CA ALA A 118 -3.26 -12.87 -1.83
C ALA A 118 -4.69 -13.40 -2.06
N HIS A 119 -4.86 -14.70 -1.87
CA HIS A 119 -6.15 -15.39 -1.98
C HIS A 119 -6.87 -15.53 -0.65
N GLY A 120 -6.19 -15.27 0.47
CA GLY A 120 -6.74 -15.27 1.82
C GLY A 120 -6.47 -16.56 2.60
N HIS A 121 -5.91 -17.58 1.95
CA HIS A 121 -5.59 -18.87 2.57
C HIS A 121 -4.10 -19.01 2.92
N GLU A 122 -3.27 -18.06 2.51
CA GLU A 122 -1.84 -18.04 2.75
C GLU A 122 -1.57 -18.03 4.26
N PRO A 123 -0.82 -19.01 4.81
CA PRO A 123 -0.65 -19.13 6.26
C PRO A 123 0.00 -17.91 6.94
N GLY A 124 0.85 -17.19 6.20
CA GLY A 124 1.59 -16.03 6.65
C GLY A 124 0.80 -14.71 6.61
N LEU A 125 -0.34 -14.68 5.91
CA LEU A 125 -1.17 -13.50 5.72
C LEU A 125 -1.69 -12.96 7.06
N GLY A 126 -1.58 -11.65 7.22
CA GLY A 126 -1.79 -10.92 8.46
C GLY A 126 -2.36 -9.51 8.28
N SER A 127 -2.12 -8.83 7.16
CA SER A 127 -2.64 -7.47 6.92
C SER A 127 -3.38 -7.24 5.58
N PRO A 128 -4.32 -8.10 5.15
CA PRO A 128 -4.90 -7.98 3.81
C PRO A 128 -5.98 -6.90 3.65
N LEU A 129 -6.54 -6.35 4.72
CA LEU A 129 -7.80 -5.58 4.64
C LEU A 129 -7.60 -4.25 3.92
N ALA A 130 -6.58 -3.47 4.32
CA ALA A 130 -6.30 -2.17 3.75
C ALA A 130 -6.02 -2.26 2.25
N ASP A 131 -5.11 -3.16 1.86
CA ASP A 131 -4.70 -3.30 0.47
C ASP A 131 -5.82 -3.86 -0.42
N SER A 132 -6.58 -4.84 0.09
CA SER A 132 -7.74 -5.37 -0.63
C SER A 132 -8.83 -4.32 -0.84
N LEU A 133 -9.09 -3.48 0.17
CA LEU A 133 -10.11 -2.43 0.09
C LEU A 133 -9.70 -1.36 -0.93
N LEU A 134 -8.44 -0.94 -0.91
CA LEU A 134 -7.92 0.05 -1.85
C LEU A 134 -7.87 -0.51 -3.27
N LEU A 135 -7.47 -1.77 -3.46
CA LEU A 135 -7.52 -2.41 -4.77
C LEU A 135 -8.97 -2.54 -5.27
N ALA A 136 -9.93 -2.85 -4.39
CA ALA A 136 -11.34 -2.89 -4.76
C ALA A 136 -11.87 -1.52 -5.23
N ALA A 137 -11.32 -0.40 -4.72
CA ALA A 137 -11.69 0.94 -5.16
C ALA A 137 -11.39 1.17 -6.66
N ALA A 138 -10.44 0.42 -7.25
CA ALA A 138 -10.11 0.51 -8.67
C ALA A 138 -11.29 0.19 -9.62
N ALA A 139 -12.27 -0.61 -9.18
CA ALA A 139 -13.48 -0.86 -9.96
C ALA A 139 -14.40 0.36 -10.07
N HIS A 140 -14.27 1.31 -9.14
CA HIS A 140 -15.14 2.48 -9.02
C HIS A 140 -14.47 3.78 -9.47
N LEU A 141 -13.14 3.78 -9.64
CA LEU A 141 -12.37 4.94 -10.10
C LEU A 141 -12.72 5.29 -11.55
N ARG A 142 -12.98 6.58 -11.81
CA ARG A 142 -13.12 7.11 -13.17
C ARG A 142 -11.79 7.56 -13.73
N THR A 143 -10.89 8.02 -12.87
CA THR A 143 -9.50 8.30 -13.22
C THR A 143 -8.82 6.98 -13.63
N PRO A 144 -8.12 6.93 -14.78
CA PRO A 144 -7.31 5.78 -15.16
C PRO A 144 -6.48 5.27 -13.98
N THR A 145 -6.42 3.95 -13.80
CA THR A 145 -5.77 3.34 -12.63
C THR A 145 -4.80 2.23 -13.05
N THR A 146 -3.65 2.16 -12.40
CA THR A 146 -2.71 1.03 -12.49
C THR A 146 -2.41 0.49 -11.09
N GLY A 147 -2.22 -0.83 -11.00
CA GLY A 147 -1.70 -1.48 -9.81
C GLY A 147 -0.19 -1.70 -9.93
N ALA A 148 0.50 -1.70 -8.79
CA ALA A 148 1.92 -2.04 -8.73
C ALA A 148 2.25 -2.80 -7.43
N VAL A 149 3.02 -3.88 -7.53
CA VAL A 149 3.64 -4.57 -6.40
C VAL A 149 5.15 -4.36 -6.49
N TRP A 150 5.72 -3.65 -5.52
CA TRP A 150 7.17 -3.50 -5.38
C TRP A 150 7.68 -4.40 -4.26
N GLY A 151 8.84 -5.02 -4.47
CA GLY A 151 9.47 -5.80 -3.40
C GLY A 151 8.75 -7.09 -3.06
N ALA A 152 8.55 -7.96 -4.06
CA ALA A 152 7.92 -9.26 -3.89
C ALA A 152 8.44 -10.03 -2.64
N ALA A 153 7.52 -10.46 -1.79
CA ALA A 153 7.71 -11.15 -0.51
C ALA A 153 8.54 -10.40 0.55
N CYS A 154 8.77 -9.09 0.41
CA CYS A 154 9.58 -8.30 1.35
C CYS A 154 8.84 -7.92 2.64
N ASP A 155 7.52 -8.08 2.71
CA ASP A 155 6.68 -7.93 3.91
C ASP A 155 6.67 -9.18 4.82
N GLY A 156 7.05 -10.33 4.26
CA GLY A 156 6.99 -11.64 4.88
C GLY A 156 5.57 -12.17 5.11
N GLU A 157 4.55 -11.61 4.45
CA GLU A 157 3.17 -12.10 4.50
C GLU A 157 3.03 -13.35 3.62
N LEU A 158 3.48 -13.25 2.38
CA LEU A 158 3.51 -14.33 1.40
C LEU A 158 4.95 -14.83 1.21
N THR A 159 5.07 -16.11 0.88
CA THR A 159 6.32 -16.66 0.35
C THR A 159 6.58 -16.13 -1.06
N LEU A 160 7.84 -16.15 -1.48
CA LEU A 160 8.19 -15.75 -2.85
C LEU A 160 7.50 -16.64 -3.90
N GLU A 161 7.30 -17.93 -3.60
CA GLU A 161 6.59 -18.85 -4.48
C GLU A 161 5.12 -18.43 -4.64
N GLU A 162 4.41 -18.16 -3.53
CA GLU A 162 3.03 -17.65 -3.57
C GLU A 162 2.93 -16.34 -4.36
N VAL A 163 3.80 -15.36 -4.12
CA VAL A 163 3.77 -14.09 -4.89
C VAL A 163 4.01 -14.34 -6.39
N LEU A 164 4.95 -15.20 -6.76
CA LEU A 164 5.21 -15.53 -8.16
C LEU A 164 4.04 -16.28 -8.82
N GLU A 165 3.35 -17.14 -8.08
CA GLU A 165 2.12 -17.79 -8.55
C GLU A 165 1.02 -16.76 -8.81
N ARG A 166 0.78 -15.81 -7.89
CA ARG A 166 -0.18 -14.72 -8.09
C ARG A 166 0.17 -13.84 -9.30
N LEU A 167 1.45 -13.52 -9.48
CA LEU A 167 1.92 -12.79 -10.67
C LEU A 167 1.73 -13.60 -11.96
N ALA A 168 1.89 -14.92 -11.92
CA ALA A 168 1.63 -15.79 -13.06
C ALA A 168 0.12 -15.86 -13.40
N GLU A 169 -0.76 -15.84 -12.41
CA GLU A 169 -2.21 -15.72 -12.61
C GLU A 169 -2.59 -14.39 -13.27
N LEU A 170 -2.01 -13.27 -12.81
CA LEU A 170 -2.17 -11.97 -13.47
C LEU A 170 -1.71 -12.02 -14.93
N ALA A 171 -0.53 -12.60 -15.20
CA ALA A 171 -0.02 -12.74 -16.56
C ALA A 171 -0.92 -13.61 -17.44
N ALA A 172 -1.38 -14.77 -16.93
CA ALA A 172 -2.29 -15.65 -17.63
C ALA A 172 -3.66 -14.99 -17.90
N GLY A 173 -4.12 -14.14 -16.99
CA GLY A 173 -5.33 -13.34 -17.11
C GLY A 173 -5.19 -12.12 -18.02
N GLY A 174 -3.98 -11.79 -18.48
CA GLY A 174 -3.68 -10.58 -19.26
C GLY A 174 -3.65 -9.29 -18.43
N ALA A 175 -3.61 -9.39 -17.10
CA ALA A 175 -3.55 -8.26 -16.18
C ALA A 175 -2.12 -7.77 -15.94
N LEU A 176 -1.09 -8.61 -16.04
CA LEU A 176 0.30 -8.17 -15.85
C LEU A 176 0.77 -7.34 -17.07
N THR A 177 1.02 -6.05 -16.87
CA THR A 177 1.31 -5.10 -17.95
C THR A 177 2.78 -4.69 -18.05
N GLY A 178 3.57 -4.86 -16.98
CA GLY A 178 4.98 -4.49 -17.01
C GLY A 178 5.78 -4.94 -15.80
N VAL A 179 7.10 -4.81 -15.92
CA VAL A 179 8.06 -5.00 -14.83
C VAL A 179 9.12 -3.91 -14.92
N TRP A 180 9.45 -3.30 -13.79
CA TRP A 180 10.49 -2.28 -13.67
C TRP A 180 11.50 -2.66 -12.60
N GLY A 181 12.79 -2.42 -12.85
CA GLY A 181 13.84 -2.59 -11.85
C GLY A 181 14.12 -1.30 -11.11
N THR A 182 14.31 -1.37 -9.79
CA THR A 182 14.68 -0.20 -8.98
C THR A 182 16.01 0.39 -9.46
N PRO A 183 16.05 1.64 -9.95
CA PRO A 183 17.28 2.24 -10.49
C PRO A 183 18.34 2.51 -9.42
N PRO A 184 19.64 2.30 -9.69
CA PRO A 184 20.70 2.53 -8.70
C PRO A 184 20.78 3.96 -8.16
N ASP A 185 20.47 4.96 -9.00
CA ASP A 185 20.46 6.39 -8.65
C ASP A 185 19.28 6.78 -7.74
N LEU A 186 18.24 5.95 -7.65
CA LEU A 186 17.13 6.13 -6.71
C LEU A 186 17.45 5.65 -5.28
N LEU A 187 18.44 4.77 -5.12
CA LEU A 187 18.69 4.05 -3.86
C LEU A 187 19.04 4.97 -2.69
N ASP A 188 19.78 6.05 -2.92
CA ASP A 188 20.15 6.99 -1.86
C ASP A 188 18.93 7.77 -1.34
N ARG A 189 17.98 8.12 -2.24
CA ARG A 189 16.69 8.73 -1.86
C ARG A 189 15.83 7.74 -1.08
N LEU A 190 15.82 6.46 -1.48
CA LEU A 190 15.09 5.42 -0.76
C LEU A 190 15.70 5.15 0.63
N ASP A 191 17.02 5.14 0.77
CA ASP A 191 17.68 4.98 2.06
C ASP A 191 17.35 6.13 3.01
N ALA A 192 17.36 7.38 2.52
CA ALA A 192 16.97 8.54 3.32
C ALA A 192 15.51 8.42 3.80
N ALA A 193 14.61 7.94 2.94
CA ALA A 193 13.21 7.76 3.29
C ALA A 193 12.98 6.54 4.22
N VAL A 194 13.71 5.43 4.05
CA VAL A 194 13.70 4.29 4.99
C VAL A 194 14.26 4.70 6.36
N ALA A 195 15.26 5.58 6.41
CA ALA A 195 15.79 6.08 7.68
C ALA A 195 14.78 6.98 8.43
N ALA A 196 13.91 7.67 7.70
CA ALA A 196 12.90 8.56 8.26
C ALA A 196 11.59 7.85 8.63
N VAL A 197 11.22 6.79 7.91
CA VAL A 197 9.96 6.05 8.07
C VAL A 197 10.23 4.68 8.70
N PRO A 198 9.60 4.29 9.82
CA PRO A 198 9.83 3.01 10.49
C PRO A 198 9.20 1.82 9.73
N THR A 199 9.66 1.55 8.50
CA THR A 199 9.16 0.49 7.61
C THR A 199 10.22 -0.59 7.38
N GLU A 200 9.93 -1.79 7.86
CA GLU A 200 10.84 -2.92 7.66
C GLU A 200 10.69 -3.54 6.26
N ALA A 201 9.47 -3.62 5.71
CA ALA A 201 9.21 -4.25 4.41
C ALA A 201 9.93 -3.51 3.26
N SER A 202 9.79 -2.19 3.24
CA SER A 202 10.46 -1.33 2.25
C SER A 202 11.98 -1.40 2.41
N ALA A 203 12.50 -1.50 3.64
CA ALA A 203 13.93 -1.65 3.87
C ALA A 203 14.48 -2.95 3.26
N GLN A 204 13.71 -4.04 3.29
CA GLN A 204 14.10 -5.31 2.66
C GLN A 204 14.11 -5.20 1.12
N ALA A 205 13.15 -4.49 0.53
CA ALA A 205 13.12 -4.22 -0.91
C ALA A 205 14.31 -3.36 -1.36
N VAL A 206 14.66 -2.31 -0.61
CA VAL A 206 15.89 -1.51 -0.84
C VAL A 206 17.14 -2.37 -0.68
N ALA A 207 17.21 -3.24 0.33
CA ALA A 207 18.33 -4.15 0.49
C ALA A 207 18.47 -5.10 -0.70
N CYS A 208 17.37 -5.64 -1.23
CA CYS A 208 17.37 -6.44 -2.46
C CYS A 208 17.91 -5.64 -3.65
N ALA A 209 17.49 -4.38 -3.80
CA ALA A 209 17.97 -3.49 -4.86
C ALA A 209 19.46 -3.13 -4.71
N ARG A 210 19.99 -3.11 -3.48
CA ARG A 210 21.43 -3.04 -3.19
C ARG A 210 22.16 -4.39 -3.34
N GLY A 211 21.48 -5.44 -3.79
CA GLY A 211 22.06 -6.76 -4.07
C GLY A 211 22.10 -7.72 -2.89
N ALA A 212 21.42 -7.42 -1.78
CA ALA A 212 21.30 -8.35 -0.66
C ALA A 212 20.50 -9.60 -1.07
N THR A 213 20.96 -10.77 -0.62
CA THR A 213 20.31 -12.06 -0.89
C THR A 213 20.23 -12.91 0.38
N GLY A 214 19.39 -13.94 0.33
CA GLY A 214 19.21 -14.89 1.43
C GLY A 214 18.23 -14.41 2.50
N PRO A 215 18.03 -15.22 3.56
CA PRO A 215 17.04 -14.94 4.58
C PRO A 215 17.39 -13.67 5.38
N ALA A 216 16.38 -12.86 5.70
CA ALA A 216 16.50 -11.75 6.63
C ALA A 216 15.32 -11.73 7.61
N PRO A 217 15.55 -11.49 8.91
CA PRO A 217 14.47 -11.36 9.87
C PRO A 217 13.71 -10.04 9.67
N ILE A 218 12.41 -10.08 9.93
CA ILE A 218 11.50 -8.94 9.99
C ILE A 218 10.53 -9.12 11.16
N ARG A 219 9.87 -8.04 11.59
CA ARG A 219 8.91 -7.99 12.70
C ARG A 219 9.53 -8.49 14.00
N ASP A 220 10.67 -7.92 14.38
CA ASP A 220 11.46 -8.34 15.55
C ASP A 220 11.85 -9.84 15.52
N GLY A 221 12.08 -10.38 14.31
CA GLY A 221 12.44 -11.78 14.09
C GLY A 221 11.28 -12.77 14.11
N ARG A 222 10.03 -12.30 14.18
CA ARG A 222 8.84 -13.17 14.09
C ARG A 222 8.62 -13.75 12.69
N ARG A 223 9.16 -13.11 11.67
CA ARG A 223 9.08 -13.54 10.27
C ARG A 223 10.45 -13.48 9.61
N THR A 224 10.61 -14.21 8.51
CA THR A 224 11.83 -14.23 7.70
C THR A 224 11.46 -14.01 6.25
N VAL A 225 12.12 -13.05 5.58
CA VAL A 225 11.91 -12.75 4.17
C VAL A 225 13.04 -13.35 3.32
N PRO A 226 12.74 -13.97 2.17
CA PRO A 226 13.75 -14.42 1.22
C PRO A 226 14.20 -13.26 0.33
N ARG A 227 15.34 -12.63 0.63
CA ARG A 227 15.88 -11.59 -0.24
C ARG A 227 16.45 -12.18 -1.52
N SER A 228 16.07 -11.58 -2.65
CA SER A 228 16.53 -11.95 -3.99
C SER A 228 16.42 -10.74 -4.92
N PRO A 229 17.00 -10.78 -6.13
CA PRO A 229 16.79 -9.72 -7.13
C PRO A 229 15.31 -9.45 -7.45
N VAL A 230 14.41 -10.43 -7.25
CA VAL A 230 12.96 -10.23 -7.46
C VAL A 230 12.40 -9.19 -6.49
N GLY A 231 12.93 -9.10 -5.26
CA GLY A 231 12.57 -8.08 -4.28
C GLY A 231 13.04 -6.67 -4.65
N ALA A 232 13.79 -6.49 -5.75
CA ALA A 232 14.15 -5.19 -6.29
C ALA A 232 13.24 -4.74 -7.45
N LEU A 233 12.27 -5.57 -7.84
CA LEU A 233 11.39 -5.33 -8.97
C LEU A 233 10.05 -4.74 -8.54
N THR A 234 9.47 -3.95 -9.44
CA THR A 234 8.08 -3.51 -9.41
C THR A 234 7.33 -4.20 -10.53
N PHE A 235 6.31 -4.99 -10.18
CA PHE A 235 5.39 -5.61 -11.12
C PHE A 235 4.17 -4.72 -11.29
N ILE A 236 3.86 -4.33 -12.52
CA ILE A 236 2.78 -3.41 -12.86
C ILE A 236 1.64 -4.23 -13.48
N PHE A 237 0.41 -3.95 -13.06
CA PHE A 237 -0.76 -4.68 -13.52
C PHE A 237 -1.98 -3.78 -13.71
N ASP A 238 -2.89 -4.21 -14.56
CA ASP A 238 -4.24 -3.63 -14.73
C ASP A 238 -5.12 -4.09 -13.54
N PRO A 239 -5.53 -3.18 -12.65
CA PRO A 239 -6.29 -3.54 -11.46
C PRO A 239 -7.72 -3.95 -11.80
N GLN A 240 -8.34 -3.40 -12.86
CA GLN A 240 -9.68 -3.80 -13.29
C GLN A 240 -9.65 -5.24 -13.79
N ARG A 241 -8.67 -5.57 -14.63
CA ARG A 241 -8.51 -6.95 -15.12
C ARG A 241 -8.14 -7.90 -13.98
N ALA A 242 -7.30 -7.48 -13.04
CA ALA A 242 -6.93 -8.28 -11.87
C ALA A 242 -8.14 -8.64 -10.99
N LEU A 243 -9.04 -7.69 -10.76
CA LEU A 243 -10.29 -7.89 -10.01
C LEU A 243 -11.18 -8.97 -10.61
N GLU A 244 -11.14 -9.14 -11.93
CA GLU A 244 -11.91 -10.17 -12.62
C GLU A 244 -11.29 -11.57 -12.53
N VAL A 245 -9.96 -11.68 -12.40
CA VAL A 245 -9.25 -12.95 -12.71
C VAL A 245 -8.29 -13.47 -11.65
N ALA A 246 -7.78 -12.64 -10.73
CA ALA A 246 -6.62 -13.00 -9.91
C ALA A 246 -6.60 -12.51 -8.46
N VAL A 247 -7.42 -11.52 -8.08
CA VAL A 247 -7.38 -10.93 -6.72
C VAL A 247 -8.72 -11.11 -5.97
N PRO A 248 -9.04 -12.36 -5.56
CA PRO A 248 -10.37 -12.70 -5.04
C PRO A 248 -10.73 -12.00 -3.72
N MET A 249 -9.74 -11.61 -2.90
CA MET A 249 -10.00 -10.84 -1.68
C MET A 249 -10.52 -9.45 -2.00
N ALA A 250 -9.82 -8.67 -2.83
CA ALA A 250 -10.27 -7.37 -3.28
C ALA A 250 -11.60 -7.45 -4.04
N ALA A 251 -11.77 -8.45 -4.92
CA ALA A 251 -13.02 -8.68 -5.65
C ALA A 251 -14.21 -8.94 -4.71
N ALA A 252 -13.99 -9.57 -3.55
CA ALA A 252 -15.04 -9.80 -2.56
C ALA A 252 -15.52 -8.51 -1.87
N LEU A 253 -14.72 -7.44 -1.90
CA LEU A 253 -14.99 -6.18 -1.22
C LEU A 253 -15.66 -5.13 -2.12
N LEU A 254 -15.88 -5.40 -3.41
CA LEU A 254 -16.38 -4.41 -4.38
C LEU A 254 -17.61 -3.61 -3.89
N ASP A 255 -18.54 -4.28 -3.21
CA ASP A 255 -19.78 -3.68 -2.72
C ASP A 255 -19.74 -3.31 -1.22
N ALA A 256 -18.57 -3.39 -0.58
CA ALA A 256 -18.44 -3.07 0.84
C ALA A 256 -18.78 -1.60 1.11
N ALA A 257 -19.70 -1.36 2.05
CA ALA A 257 -20.21 -0.02 2.34
C ALA A 257 -19.30 0.80 3.26
N SER A 258 -18.38 0.15 3.96
CA SER A 258 -17.40 0.78 4.85
C SER A 258 -16.21 -0.14 5.11
N LEU A 259 -15.20 0.37 5.81
CA LEU A 259 -14.08 -0.45 6.32
C LEU A 259 -14.56 -1.60 7.23
N GLU A 260 -15.54 -1.36 8.10
CA GLU A 260 -16.11 -2.40 8.98
C GLU A 260 -16.87 -3.46 8.19
N ASP A 261 -17.59 -3.05 7.14
CA ASP A 261 -18.29 -3.99 6.26
C ASP A 261 -17.27 -4.84 5.49
N ALA A 262 -16.21 -4.23 4.97
CA ALA A 262 -15.11 -4.94 4.32
C ALA A 262 -14.44 -5.95 5.27
N GLU A 263 -14.16 -5.55 6.51
CA GLU A 263 -13.63 -6.47 7.53
C GLU A 263 -14.59 -7.64 7.79
N SER A 264 -15.88 -7.36 7.93
CA SER A 264 -16.92 -8.36 8.14
C SER A 264 -17.02 -9.36 6.98
N ILE A 265 -16.89 -8.87 5.73
CA ILE A 265 -16.89 -9.68 4.50
C ILE A 265 -15.68 -10.64 4.47
N LEU A 266 -14.48 -10.16 4.81
CA LEU A 266 -13.29 -11.00 4.89
C LEU A 266 -13.37 -12.00 6.06
N ALA A 267 -13.84 -11.55 7.23
CA ALA A 267 -14.02 -12.40 8.40
C ALA A 267 -15.02 -13.54 8.14
N ALA A 268 -16.12 -13.26 7.43
CA ALA A 268 -17.10 -14.28 7.02
C ALA A 268 -16.50 -15.36 6.09
N ARG A 269 -15.38 -15.06 5.43
CA ARG A 269 -14.61 -16.00 4.60
C ARG A 269 -13.48 -16.70 5.37
N GLY A 270 -13.38 -16.46 6.68
CA GLY A 270 -12.33 -17.02 7.53
C GLY A 270 -10.98 -16.33 7.40
N ILE A 271 -10.91 -15.18 6.72
CA ILE A 271 -9.68 -14.41 6.53
C ILE A 271 -9.47 -13.53 7.75
N ARG A 272 -8.25 -13.55 8.31
CA ARG A 272 -7.87 -12.68 9.43
C ARG A 272 -7.40 -11.33 8.89
N THR A 273 -7.77 -10.26 9.59
CA THR A 273 -7.40 -8.90 9.22
C THR A 273 -6.58 -8.24 10.34
N GLU A 274 -5.78 -7.27 9.95
CA GLU A 274 -5.00 -6.39 10.81
C GLU A 274 -5.93 -5.61 11.77
N LEU A 275 -7.11 -5.15 11.31
CA LEU A 275 -8.09 -4.48 12.17
C LEU A 275 -8.61 -5.38 13.29
N ALA A 276 -8.97 -6.62 12.96
CA ALA A 276 -9.44 -7.59 13.94
C ALA A 276 -8.34 -7.95 14.95
N TYR A 277 -7.09 -8.09 14.47
CA TYR A 277 -5.94 -8.32 15.32
C TYR A 277 -5.71 -7.16 16.29
N GLU A 278 -5.70 -5.92 15.80
CA GLU A 278 -5.48 -4.74 16.63
C GLU A 278 -6.58 -4.55 17.68
N ARG A 279 -7.84 -4.73 17.31
CA ARG A 279 -8.98 -4.68 18.25
C ARG A 279 -8.84 -5.72 19.37
N ARG A 280 -8.42 -6.95 19.06
CA ARG A 280 -8.15 -8.00 20.06
C ARG A 280 -6.94 -7.70 20.92
N ALA A 281 -5.94 -6.98 20.41
CA ALA A 281 -4.75 -6.59 21.16
C ALA A 281 -4.96 -5.39 22.08
N ALA A 282 -6.07 -4.65 21.91
CA ALA A 282 -6.46 -3.50 22.71
C ALA A 282 -7.48 -3.82 23.82
N SER A 283 -8.13 -5.00 23.76
CA SER A 283 -9.03 -5.54 24.78
C SER A 283 -8.28 -6.23 25.92
#